data_AF-A0A3C0A599-F1
#
_entry.id   AF-A0A3C0A599-F1
#
_cell.length_a   1.000
_cell.length_b   1.000
_cell.length_c   1.000
_cell.angle_alpha   90.00
_cell.angle_beta   90.00
_cell.angle_gamma   90.00
#
_symmetry.space_group_name_H-M   'P 1'
#
loop_
_entity.id
_entity.type
_entity.pdbx_description
1 polymer ?
#
loop_
_entity_poly.entity_id
_entity_poly.type
_entity_poly.pdbx_seq_one_letter_code
_entity_poly.pdbx_strand_id
1 'polypeptide(L)'
;MLLELLHDLEKDRENRPFLDKIYNALADYHRNTTRDSLAIVYYNKSIQSFKEDQTLQSINYQTLAEMKFDKAEYKQAGAYYDSTLTNLAENSKKWRRIKKKRENLDDVIKYEDIASINDSILRIAKMSDSDKLAFFKAYTDDLKAKAIADSTAAAKLSNKGPGIVNNEFAKKSVGGPSASGGKFYFYTPATVAYGKVEFRKLWGDRKLEDNWRRSEKKSNGFDQDQEIIMDTTPIAELEIFNPQTYIEEIPSDPKVLDSLTIDRDFAYYQLGLIYKEKFKEYDLATNRLEKLLAYNPQERLVLPAKYNLYKIYGLLENQTSAQKYKDDILNNHSDSRYAEILRNPNTQLASDASSPEFKYNALYKAFEASQYAEVIKKSDGYITLYNGTDIVPKFELLKATAIARQDGFQAYKKALNFVSLTYPNSPQGKRAQQLYSTTIPRLEFKQFVPDNQGANFKLLYTFDQNQDDEISDIKKQLNAAIEYYTYQEKMFVSVDYYNPSTTLVVVHGLDSKLGAQGLGEVLSKPQKQARKDKITSITKDFVGISSENYQIVQIHKNLEAYRLNPKQAPVKPESAAKKTAVKKTNLNKSPDPDKKKALIEKLKRQKKAGNSKKETP
;
A
#
# COMPACT_ATOMS: atom_id res chain seq x y z
N MET A 1 -40.88 16.94 -27.85
CA MET A 1 -41.39 18.00 -26.95
C MET A 1 -40.36 18.45 -25.92
N LEU A 2 -40.00 17.69 -24.86
CA LEU A 2 -39.05 18.20 -23.84
C LEU A 2 -37.61 18.42 -24.35
N LEU A 3 -37.02 17.44 -25.06
CA LEU A 3 -35.65 17.55 -25.59
C LEU A 3 -35.50 18.71 -26.59
N GLU A 4 -36.48 18.84 -27.47
CA GLU A 4 -36.55 19.91 -28.47
C GLU A 4 -36.60 21.29 -27.81
N LEU A 5 -37.48 21.47 -26.81
CA LEU A 5 -37.54 22.68 -26.00
C LEU A 5 -36.19 23.01 -25.35
N LEU A 6 -35.51 22.02 -24.76
CA LEU A 6 -34.20 22.25 -24.12
C LEU A 6 -33.12 22.67 -25.12
N HIS A 7 -33.13 22.14 -26.35
CA HIS A 7 -32.21 22.57 -27.40
C HIS A 7 -32.54 23.96 -27.95
N ASP A 8 -33.81 24.34 -28.02
CA ASP A 8 -34.19 25.69 -28.39
C ASP A 8 -33.74 26.70 -27.32
N LEU A 9 -33.89 26.35 -26.04
CA LEU A 9 -33.36 27.13 -24.92
C LEU A 9 -31.83 27.23 -24.93
N GLU A 10 -31.12 26.15 -25.29
CA GLU A 10 -29.65 26.14 -25.45
C GLU A 10 -29.17 27.11 -26.56
N LYS A 11 -29.93 27.22 -27.66
CA LYS A 11 -29.57 28.05 -28.81
C LYS A 11 -29.90 29.53 -28.62
N ASP A 12 -30.88 29.85 -27.79
CA ASP A 12 -31.27 31.23 -27.51
C ASP A 12 -30.15 31.99 -26.79
N ARG A 13 -29.78 33.15 -27.37
CA ARG A 13 -28.72 34.00 -26.86
C ARG A 13 -29.08 34.61 -25.50
N GLU A 14 -30.35 34.87 -25.24
CA GLU A 14 -30.81 35.47 -23.98
C GLU A 14 -30.65 34.52 -22.80
N ASN A 15 -30.59 33.21 -23.07
CA ASN A 15 -30.41 32.18 -22.05
C ASN A 15 -28.95 31.93 -21.64
N ARG A 16 -27.99 32.68 -22.19
CA ARG A 16 -26.56 32.55 -21.83
C ARG A 16 -26.28 32.55 -20.33
N PRO A 17 -26.93 33.38 -19.49
CA PRO A 17 -26.74 33.36 -18.04
C PRO A 17 -27.24 32.09 -17.34
N PHE A 18 -28.08 31.29 -17.99
CA PHE A 18 -28.73 30.09 -17.43
C PHE A 18 -28.29 28.78 -18.09
N LEU A 19 -27.25 28.83 -18.93
CA LEU A 19 -26.77 27.66 -19.68
C LEU A 19 -26.34 26.52 -18.76
N ASP A 20 -25.82 26.81 -17.58
CA ASP A 20 -25.50 25.81 -16.55
C ASP A 20 -26.72 24.95 -16.19
N LYS A 21 -27.88 25.57 -15.96
CA LYS A 21 -29.14 24.88 -15.63
C LYS A 21 -29.72 24.15 -16.83
N ILE A 22 -29.67 24.76 -18.02
CA ILE A 22 -30.16 24.14 -19.27
C ILE A 22 -29.31 22.90 -19.60
N TYR A 23 -27.99 22.99 -19.50
CA TYR A 23 -27.10 21.85 -19.71
C TYR A 23 -27.28 20.76 -18.67
N ASN A 24 -27.52 21.12 -17.39
CA ASN A 24 -27.84 20.13 -16.37
C ASN A 24 -29.16 19.41 -16.69
N ALA A 25 -30.20 20.13 -17.12
CA ALA A 25 -31.47 19.52 -17.52
C ALA A 25 -31.35 18.60 -18.75
N LEU A 26 -30.56 19.01 -19.76
CA LEU A 26 -30.21 18.14 -20.90
C LEU A 26 -29.48 16.88 -20.44
N ALA A 27 -28.53 17.03 -19.51
CA ALA A 27 -27.80 15.89 -18.96
C ALA A 27 -28.72 14.92 -18.21
N ASP A 28 -29.63 15.43 -17.38
CA ASP A 28 -30.64 14.63 -16.67
C ASP A 28 -31.59 13.92 -17.66
N TYR A 29 -32.00 14.59 -18.73
CA TYR A 29 -32.81 13.98 -19.80
C TYR A 29 -32.09 12.77 -20.41
N HIS A 30 -30.84 12.95 -20.87
CA HIS A 30 -30.04 11.87 -21.46
C HIS A 30 -29.75 10.76 -20.45
N ARG A 31 -29.45 11.09 -19.19
CA ARG A 31 -29.21 10.10 -18.14
C ARG A 31 -30.43 9.22 -17.89
N ASN A 32 -31.63 9.79 -17.87
CA ASN A 32 -32.85 9.07 -17.52
C ASN A 32 -33.48 8.31 -18.70
N THR A 33 -33.30 8.79 -19.93
CA THR A 33 -33.94 8.20 -21.12
C THR A 33 -33.03 7.23 -21.86
N THR A 34 -31.84 7.70 -22.26
CA THR A 34 -30.93 6.95 -23.12
C THR A 34 -29.78 6.30 -22.36
N ARG A 35 -29.48 6.77 -21.13
CA ARG A 35 -28.33 6.35 -20.31
C ARG A 35 -27.01 6.38 -21.10
N ASP A 36 -26.89 7.34 -22.00
CA ASP A 36 -25.78 7.43 -22.94
C ASP A 36 -24.62 8.29 -22.41
N SER A 37 -23.57 8.41 -23.23
CA SER A 37 -22.41 9.27 -22.94
C SER A 37 -22.72 10.76 -23.06
N LEU A 38 -23.83 11.17 -23.70
CA LEU A 38 -24.20 12.58 -23.86
C LEU A 38 -24.53 13.21 -22.51
N ALA A 39 -25.10 12.45 -21.58
CA ALA A 39 -25.29 12.91 -20.20
C ALA A 39 -23.97 13.40 -19.56
N ILE A 40 -22.87 12.65 -19.75
CA ILE A 40 -21.55 13.04 -19.24
C ILE A 40 -21.08 14.34 -19.91
N VAL A 41 -21.26 14.47 -21.22
CA VAL A 41 -20.89 15.68 -21.97
C VAL A 41 -21.65 16.90 -21.45
N TYR A 42 -22.96 16.79 -21.29
CA TYR A 42 -23.81 17.90 -20.85
C TYR A 42 -23.60 18.28 -19.38
N TYR A 43 -23.35 17.32 -18.47
CA TYR A 43 -22.94 17.68 -17.09
C TYR A 43 -21.61 18.45 -17.08
N ASN A 44 -20.64 18.05 -17.90
CA ASN A 44 -19.38 18.79 -18.01
C ASN A 44 -19.57 20.19 -18.63
N LYS A 45 -20.46 20.34 -19.63
CA LYS A 45 -20.86 21.66 -20.16
C LYS A 45 -21.49 22.53 -19.05
N SER A 46 -22.38 21.95 -18.24
CA SER A 46 -22.99 22.65 -17.10
C SER A 46 -21.93 23.15 -16.12
N ILE A 47 -21.00 22.28 -15.71
CA ILE A 47 -19.86 22.62 -14.83
C ILE A 47 -19.02 23.78 -15.39
N GLN A 48 -18.79 23.81 -16.69
CA GLN A 48 -17.96 24.83 -17.33
C GLN A 48 -18.66 26.19 -17.48
N SER A 49 -20.01 26.19 -17.54
CA SER A 49 -20.79 27.38 -17.89
C SER A 49 -20.95 28.35 -16.73
N PHE A 50 -21.08 27.86 -15.50
CA PHE A 50 -21.17 28.71 -14.32
C PHE A 50 -20.53 28.07 -13.09
N LYS A 51 -19.40 28.62 -12.65
CA LYS A 51 -18.59 28.06 -11.56
C LYS A 51 -18.97 28.55 -10.17
N GLU A 52 -19.76 29.63 -10.07
CA GLU A 52 -20.10 30.27 -8.80
C GLU A 52 -21.30 29.59 -8.10
N ASP A 53 -22.19 28.90 -8.83
CA ASP A 53 -23.25 28.09 -8.24
C ASP A 53 -22.69 26.79 -7.66
N GLN A 54 -22.18 26.87 -6.42
CA GLN A 54 -21.66 25.71 -5.68
C GLN A 54 -22.70 24.60 -5.52
N THR A 55 -23.99 24.94 -5.44
CA THR A 55 -25.05 23.94 -5.28
C THR A 55 -25.17 23.09 -6.53
N LEU A 56 -25.30 23.73 -7.70
CA LEU A 56 -25.37 23.04 -8.98
C LEU A 56 -24.08 22.29 -9.31
N GLN A 57 -22.92 22.88 -9.02
CA GLN A 57 -21.61 22.21 -9.14
C GLN A 57 -21.57 20.92 -8.31
N SER A 58 -22.03 20.97 -7.05
CA SER A 58 -22.08 19.77 -6.20
C SER A 58 -22.99 18.68 -6.78
N ILE A 59 -24.11 19.06 -7.42
CA ILE A 59 -25.06 18.13 -8.03
C ILE A 59 -24.45 17.49 -9.28
N ASN A 60 -23.86 18.29 -10.16
CA ASN A 60 -23.21 17.81 -11.37
C ASN A 60 -22.06 16.84 -11.06
N TYR A 61 -21.13 17.24 -10.18
CA TYR A 61 -20.01 16.38 -9.79
C TYR A 61 -20.47 15.11 -9.08
N GLN A 62 -21.45 15.20 -8.18
CA GLN A 62 -21.97 14.02 -7.50
C GLN A 62 -22.58 13.04 -8.52
N THR A 63 -23.33 13.55 -9.49
CA THR A 63 -24.00 12.72 -10.49
C THR A 63 -22.99 12.03 -11.40
N LEU A 64 -21.96 12.77 -11.86
CA LEU A 64 -20.84 12.20 -12.60
C LEU A 64 -20.09 11.14 -11.78
N ALA A 65 -19.89 11.36 -10.48
CA ALA A 65 -19.26 10.39 -9.60
C ALA A 65 -20.07 9.10 -9.51
N GLU A 66 -21.39 9.20 -9.36
CA GLU A 66 -22.30 8.06 -9.29
C GLU A 66 -22.35 7.30 -10.62
N MET A 67 -22.46 8.00 -11.75
CA MET A 67 -22.42 7.36 -13.08
C MET A 67 -21.11 6.61 -13.33
N LYS A 68 -19.97 7.16 -12.86
CA LYS A 68 -18.68 6.49 -12.97
C LYS A 68 -18.55 5.32 -12.00
N PHE A 69 -19.11 5.44 -10.80
CA PHE A 69 -19.16 4.35 -9.83
C PHE A 69 -19.95 3.16 -10.36
N ASP A 70 -21.11 3.40 -10.96
CA ASP A 70 -21.99 2.36 -11.52
C ASP A 70 -21.34 1.61 -12.71
N LYS A 71 -20.38 2.25 -13.39
CA LYS A 71 -19.55 1.63 -14.44
C LYS A 71 -18.28 0.99 -13.90
N ALA A 72 -18.14 0.86 -12.58
CA ALA A 72 -16.92 0.43 -11.88
C ALA A 72 -15.66 1.26 -12.23
N GLU A 73 -15.82 2.49 -12.73
CA GLU A 73 -14.74 3.45 -13.01
C GLU A 73 -14.31 4.19 -11.73
N TYR A 74 -13.97 3.44 -10.68
CA TYR A 74 -13.82 3.95 -9.30
C TYR A 74 -12.82 5.09 -9.14
N LYS A 75 -11.76 5.12 -9.94
CA LYS A 75 -10.78 6.23 -9.92
C LYS A 75 -11.40 7.55 -10.39
N GLN A 76 -12.21 7.51 -11.44
CA GLN A 76 -12.90 8.69 -11.95
C GLN A 76 -14.02 9.09 -10.99
N ALA A 77 -14.76 8.11 -10.46
CA ALA A 77 -15.76 8.34 -9.44
C ALA A 77 -15.17 9.05 -8.21
N GLY A 78 -14.01 8.59 -7.72
CA GLY A 78 -13.28 9.21 -6.62
C GLY A 78 -12.92 10.67 -6.91
N ALA A 79 -12.37 10.96 -8.08
CA ALA A 79 -12.04 12.33 -8.48
C ALA A 79 -13.27 13.24 -8.51
N TYR A 80 -14.40 12.77 -9.02
CA TYR A 80 -15.64 13.54 -9.01
C TYR A 80 -16.24 13.68 -7.60
N TYR A 81 -16.11 12.69 -6.72
CA TYR A 81 -16.47 12.85 -5.31
C TYR A 81 -15.58 13.87 -4.59
N ASP A 82 -14.28 13.93 -4.90
CA ASP A 82 -13.39 14.97 -4.37
C ASP A 82 -13.87 16.36 -4.79
N SER A 83 -14.17 16.57 -6.09
CA SER A 83 -14.77 17.82 -6.58
C SER A 83 -16.16 18.10 -6.01
N THR A 84 -16.94 17.05 -5.69
CA THR A 84 -18.23 17.22 -4.99
C THR A 84 -18.00 17.83 -3.60
N LEU A 85 -17.03 17.31 -2.85
CA LEU A 85 -16.75 17.73 -1.48
C LEU A 85 -16.26 19.18 -1.39
N THR A 86 -15.52 19.67 -2.39
CA THR A 86 -15.07 21.08 -2.44
C THR A 86 -16.22 22.06 -2.66
N ASN A 87 -17.37 21.60 -3.15
CA ASN A 87 -18.56 22.41 -3.43
C ASN A 87 -19.68 22.20 -2.40
N LEU A 88 -19.40 21.50 -1.30
CA LEU A 88 -20.35 21.27 -0.21
C LEU A 88 -19.85 21.94 1.07
N ALA A 89 -20.79 22.47 1.86
CA ALA A 89 -20.49 22.93 3.21
C ALA A 89 -19.88 21.78 4.04
N GLU A 90 -18.69 22.03 4.58
CA GLU A 90 -17.94 21.06 5.37
C GLU A 90 -18.77 20.55 6.56
N ASN A 91 -18.64 19.27 6.89
CA ASN A 91 -19.35 18.61 7.99
C ASN A 91 -20.89 18.54 7.91
N SER A 92 -21.51 19.11 6.87
CA SER A 92 -22.94 18.91 6.60
C SER A 92 -23.27 17.41 6.47
N LYS A 93 -24.55 17.05 6.68
CA LYS A 93 -25.01 15.65 6.57
C LYS A 93 -24.70 15.07 5.18
N LYS A 94 -24.85 15.87 4.12
CA LYS A 94 -24.51 15.48 2.74
C LYS A 94 -23.01 15.31 2.57
N TRP A 95 -22.20 16.26 3.04
CA TRP A 95 -20.74 16.18 3.00
C TRP A 95 -20.22 14.90 3.67
N ARG A 96 -20.66 14.59 4.90
CA ARG A 96 -20.23 13.36 5.61
C ARG A 96 -20.58 12.08 4.87
N ARG A 97 -21.75 12.03 4.20
CA ARG A 97 -22.15 10.88 3.38
C ARG A 97 -21.25 10.71 2.15
N ILE A 98 -20.99 11.80 1.42
CA ILE A 98 -20.11 11.77 0.24
C ILE A 98 -18.67 11.48 0.63
N LYS A 99 -18.18 12.03 1.75
CA LYS A 99 -16.84 11.75 2.28
C LYS A 99 -16.66 10.26 2.54
N LYS A 100 -17.63 9.62 3.19
CA LYS A 100 -17.61 8.17 3.42
C LYS A 100 -17.62 7.38 2.10
N LYS A 101 -18.43 7.79 1.10
CA LYS A 101 -18.40 7.16 -0.24
C LYS A 101 -17.01 7.29 -0.88
N ARG A 102 -16.38 8.46 -0.77
CA ARG A 102 -15.05 8.73 -1.31
C ARG A 102 -13.96 7.91 -0.62
N GLU A 103 -13.92 7.92 0.71
CA GLU A 103 -12.96 7.15 1.51
C GLU A 103 -13.12 5.64 1.25
N ASN A 104 -14.35 5.19 0.98
CA ASN A 104 -14.60 3.81 0.57
C ASN A 104 -13.93 3.44 -0.78
N LEU A 105 -13.51 4.40 -1.60
CA LEU A 105 -12.79 4.14 -2.84
C LEU A 105 -11.27 4.14 -2.69
N ASP A 106 -10.71 4.55 -1.55
CA ASP A 106 -9.26 4.75 -1.40
C ASP A 106 -8.44 3.49 -1.71
N ASP A 107 -8.83 2.36 -1.12
CA ASP A 107 -8.10 1.10 -1.28
C ASP A 107 -8.15 0.61 -2.75
N VAL A 108 -9.31 0.65 -3.41
CA VAL A 108 -9.42 0.24 -4.82
C VAL A 108 -8.65 1.17 -5.75
N ILE A 109 -8.71 2.49 -5.53
CA ILE A 109 -7.97 3.46 -6.34
C ILE A 109 -6.47 3.27 -6.18
N LYS A 110 -6.00 3.07 -4.94
CA LYS A 110 -4.60 2.81 -4.64
C LYS A 110 -4.08 1.58 -5.38
N TYR A 111 -4.77 0.45 -5.27
CA TYR A 111 -4.29 -0.79 -5.89
C TYR A 111 -4.47 -0.79 -7.41
N GLU A 112 -5.51 -0.15 -7.96
CA GLU A 112 -5.65 0.06 -9.41
C GLU A 112 -4.49 0.91 -9.97
N ASP A 113 -4.07 1.95 -9.23
CA ASP A 113 -2.91 2.76 -9.60
C ASP A 113 -1.63 1.92 -9.61
N ILE A 114 -1.37 1.15 -8.54
CA ILE A 114 -0.18 0.28 -8.45
C ILE A 114 -0.17 -0.74 -9.59
N ALA A 115 -1.28 -1.45 -9.80
CA ALA A 115 -1.41 -2.46 -10.85
C ALA A 115 -1.19 -1.83 -12.24
N SER A 116 -1.92 -0.76 -12.56
CA SER A 116 -1.86 -0.12 -13.87
C SER A 116 -0.47 0.47 -14.18
N ILE A 117 0.20 1.05 -13.19
CA ILE A 117 1.53 1.65 -13.38
C ILE A 117 2.57 0.54 -13.54
N ASN A 118 2.59 -0.44 -12.64
CA ASN A 118 3.58 -1.50 -12.68
C ASN A 118 3.41 -2.37 -13.93
N ASP A 119 2.17 -2.65 -14.37
CA ASP A 119 1.92 -3.31 -15.66
C ASP A 119 2.55 -2.55 -16.83
N SER A 120 2.39 -1.22 -16.83
CA SER A 120 2.94 -0.37 -17.89
C SER A 120 4.47 -0.41 -17.88
N ILE A 121 5.09 -0.24 -16.70
CA ILE A 121 6.55 -0.26 -16.56
C ILE A 121 7.10 -1.64 -16.96
N LEU A 122 6.55 -2.73 -16.42
CA LEU A 122 7.00 -4.08 -16.70
C LEU A 122 6.82 -4.46 -18.17
N ARG A 123 5.72 -4.00 -18.80
CA ARG A 123 5.49 -4.21 -20.23
C ARG A 123 6.52 -3.47 -21.08
N ILE A 124 6.79 -2.19 -20.78
CA ILE A 124 7.78 -1.38 -21.52
C ILE A 124 9.20 -1.90 -21.28
N ALA A 125 9.55 -2.30 -20.05
CA ALA A 125 10.85 -2.86 -19.73
C ALA A 125 11.17 -4.14 -20.52
N LYS A 126 10.13 -4.94 -20.84
CA LYS A 126 10.24 -6.16 -21.65
C LYS A 126 10.31 -5.92 -23.16
N MET A 127 10.06 -4.71 -23.64
CA MET A 127 10.16 -4.37 -25.07
C MET A 127 11.61 -4.39 -25.56
N SER A 128 11.81 -4.61 -26.85
CA SER A 128 13.12 -4.39 -27.49
C SER A 128 13.46 -2.89 -27.48
N ASP A 129 14.74 -2.53 -27.62
CA ASP A 129 15.12 -1.11 -27.61
C ASP A 129 14.54 -0.34 -28.81
N SER A 130 14.36 -1.01 -29.95
CA SER A 130 13.64 -0.45 -31.10
C SER A 130 12.16 -0.18 -30.80
N ASP A 131 11.48 -1.13 -30.14
CA ASP A 131 10.07 -0.98 -29.75
C ASP A 131 9.88 0.12 -28.69
N LYS A 132 10.79 0.22 -27.71
CA LYS A 132 10.79 1.31 -26.72
C LYS A 132 10.93 2.66 -27.41
N LEU A 133 11.86 2.79 -28.36
CA LEU A 133 12.06 4.01 -29.12
C LEU A 133 10.81 4.38 -29.92
N ALA A 134 10.21 3.42 -30.63
CA ALA A 134 8.98 3.64 -31.38
C ALA A 134 7.82 4.08 -30.46
N PHE A 135 7.67 3.43 -29.30
CA PHE A 135 6.64 3.75 -28.30
C PHE A 135 6.79 5.19 -27.77
N PHE A 136 7.99 5.57 -27.33
CA PHE A 136 8.22 6.92 -26.80
C PHE A 136 8.27 7.99 -27.88
N LYS A 137 8.70 7.67 -29.11
CA LYS A 137 8.61 8.58 -30.24
C LYS A 137 7.16 8.96 -30.54
N ALA A 138 6.26 7.98 -30.60
CA ALA A 138 4.84 8.25 -30.78
C ALA A 138 4.28 9.15 -29.66
N TYR A 139 4.72 8.94 -28.41
CA TYR A 139 4.34 9.78 -27.28
C TYR A 139 4.87 11.22 -27.40
N THR A 140 6.15 11.41 -27.70
CA THR A 140 6.74 12.75 -27.85
C THR A 140 6.17 13.48 -29.05
N ASP A 141 5.83 12.77 -30.14
CA ASP A 141 5.21 13.36 -31.32
C ASP A 141 3.77 13.83 -31.00
N ASP A 142 3.01 13.08 -30.19
CA ASP A 142 1.70 13.52 -29.67
C ASP A 142 1.83 14.75 -28.74
N LEU A 143 2.85 14.79 -27.88
CA LEU A 143 3.13 15.96 -27.05
C LEU A 143 3.46 17.20 -27.89
N LYS A 144 4.27 17.05 -28.93
CA LYS A 144 4.57 18.14 -29.88
C LYS A 144 3.30 18.62 -30.56
N ALA A 145 2.47 17.70 -31.06
CA ALA A 145 1.22 18.04 -31.73
C ALA A 145 0.24 18.79 -30.80
N LYS A 146 0.10 18.35 -29.54
CA LYS A 146 -0.73 19.03 -28.53
C LYS A 146 -0.20 20.42 -28.18
N ALA A 147 1.11 20.55 -27.97
CA ALA A 147 1.73 21.84 -27.70
C ALA A 147 1.50 22.84 -28.86
N ILE A 148 1.57 22.37 -30.11
CA ILE A 148 1.25 23.17 -31.29
C ILE A 148 -0.23 23.55 -31.30
N ALA A 149 -1.14 22.59 -31.09
CA ALA A 149 -2.58 22.85 -31.08
C ALA A 149 -2.98 23.88 -30.01
N ASP A 150 -2.49 23.72 -28.77
CA ASP A 150 -2.76 24.64 -27.66
C ASP A 150 -2.19 26.04 -27.94
N SER A 151 -1.00 26.13 -28.53
CA SER A 151 -0.42 27.40 -28.97
C SER A 151 -1.27 28.09 -30.04
N THR A 152 -1.74 27.34 -31.05
CA THR A 152 -2.63 27.92 -32.09
C THR A 152 -3.99 28.33 -31.54
N ALA A 153 -4.55 27.60 -30.57
CA ALA A 153 -5.80 27.94 -29.91
C ALA A 153 -5.66 29.21 -29.06
N ALA A 154 -4.57 29.32 -28.29
CA ALA A 154 -4.23 30.50 -27.52
C ALA A 154 -3.99 31.74 -28.41
N ALA A 155 -3.31 31.59 -29.55
CA ALA A 155 -3.12 32.66 -30.53
C ALA A 155 -4.45 33.13 -31.16
N LYS A 156 -5.35 32.19 -31.49
CA LYS A 156 -6.70 32.51 -32.01
C LYS A 156 -7.59 33.22 -30.97
N LEU A 157 -7.45 32.88 -29.68
CA LEU A 157 -8.13 33.57 -28.59
C LEU A 157 -7.57 34.99 -28.37
N SER A 158 -6.24 35.16 -28.50
CA SER A 158 -5.59 36.47 -28.45
C SER A 158 -6.01 37.39 -29.61
N ASN A 159 -6.23 36.84 -30.81
CA ASN A 159 -6.73 37.59 -31.97
C ASN A 159 -8.23 37.96 -31.90
N LYS A 160 -8.95 37.53 -30.86
CA LYS A 160 -10.35 37.96 -30.57
C LYS A 160 -10.46 39.06 -29.49
N GLY A 161 -9.34 39.50 -28.89
CA GLY A 161 -9.26 40.79 -28.19
C GLY A 161 -9.16 41.95 -29.19
N PRO A 162 -9.28 43.23 -28.78
CA PRO A 162 -9.17 44.35 -29.72
C PRO A 162 -7.88 44.17 -30.49
N GLY A 163 -7.99 44.08 -31.82
CA GLY A 163 -6.91 43.63 -32.67
C GLY A 163 -5.62 44.35 -32.31
N ILE A 164 -4.58 43.58 -32.00
CA ILE A 164 -3.22 44.11 -32.04
C ILE A 164 -2.86 44.27 -33.52
N VAL A 165 -3.51 45.25 -34.15
CA VAL A 165 -2.87 46.04 -35.16
C VAL A 165 -1.72 46.74 -34.46
N ASN A 166 -0.55 46.55 -35.04
CA ASN A 166 0.71 47.09 -34.60
C ASN A 166 0.64 48.63 -34.56
N ASN A 167 0.18 49.21 -33.44
CA ASN A 167 0.07 50.66 -33.24
C ASN A 167 0.64 51.11 -31.88
N GLU A 168 1.74 50.49 -31.45
CA GLU A 168 2.47 50.86 -30.23
C GLU A 168 3.50 52.00 -30.44
N PHE A 169 3.24 52.92 -31.38
CA PHE A 169 3.98 54.19 -31.48
C PHE A 169 3.10 55.42 -31.67
N ALA A 170 1.83 55.37 -31.26
CA ALA A 170 0.99 56.57 -31.21
C ALA A 170 0.28 56.75 -29.85
N LYS A 171 0.93 57.59 -29.04
CA LYS A 171 0.39 58.44 -27.95
C LYS A 171 0.35 57.88 -26.52
N LYS A 172 1.02 58.64 -25.65
CA LYS A 172 0.96 58.70 -24.18
C LYS A 172 -0.48 58.66 -23.64
N SER A 173 -0.72 57.92 -22.55
CA SER A 173 -1.18 58.45 -21.25
C SER A 173 -1.59 57.34 -20.26
N VAL A 174 -0.94 57.34 -19.08
CA VAL A 174 -1.44 57.12 -17.70
C VAL A 174 -2.44 55.97 -17.40
N GLY A 175 -2.04 55.03 -16.52
CA GLY A 175 -2.95 54.19 -15.71
C GLY A 175 -2.39 52.81 -15.35
N GLY A 176 -2.27 52.49 -14.05
CA GLY A 176 -1.59 51.29 -13.51
C GLY A 176 -2.28 49.93 -13.75
N PRO A 177 -1.65 48.81 -13.31
CA PRO A 177 -1.95 47.47 -13.79
C PRO A 177 -3.12 46.81 -13.04
N SER A 178 -4.08 46.26 -13.80
CA SER A 178 -5.06 45.28 -13.29
C SER A 178 -4.56 43.86 -13.58
N ALA A 179 -4.54 43.04 -12.52
CA ALA A 179 -4.11 41.65 -12.55
C ALA A 179 -5.22 40.75 -13.13
N SER A 180 -5.03 40.29 -14.36
CA SER A 180 -5.85 39.26 -15.01
C SER A 180 -4.94 38.30 -15.79
N GLY A 181 -4.49 37.26 -15.09
CA GLY A 181 -4.45 35.85 -15.54
C GLY A 181 -3.71 35.40 -16.81
N GLY A 182 -3.14 36.26 -17.65
CA GLY A 182 -2.31 35.86 -18.78
C GLY A 182 -0.84 35.93 -18.41
N LYS A 183 -0.12 34.80 -18.35
CA LYS A 183 1.35 34.85 -18.34
C LYS A 183 1.77 35.55 -19.64
N PHE A 184 2.47 36.67 -19.51
CA PHE A 184 3.01 37.46 -20.63
C PHE A 184 3.64 36.53 -21.67
N TYR A 185 3.45 36.83 -22.97
CA TYR A 185 3.82 35.99 -24.11
C TYR A 185 5.21 35.34 -23.97
N PHE A 186 6.18 36.11 -23.46
CA PHE A 186 7.57 35.68 -23.30
C PHE A 186 7.86 34.81 -22.05
N TYR A 187 6.87 34.55 -21.19
CA TYR A 187 7.01 33.73 -19.97
C TYR A 187 6.43 32.32 -20.09
N THR A 188 5.99 31.95 -21.29
CA THR A 188 5.61 30.57 -21.59
C THR A 188 6.67 29.98 -22.54
N PRO A 189 7.51 29.04 -22.09
CA PRO A 189 8.63 28.52 -22.89
C PRO A 189 8.20 28.01 -24.27
N ALA A 190 7.00 27.42 -24.38
CA ALA A 190 6.43 26.94 -25.64
C ALA A 190 6.00 28.06 -26.62
N THR A 191 5.61 29.23 -26.12
CA THR A 191 5.18 30.37 -26.95
C THR A 191 6.40 31.19 -27.43
N VAL A 192 7.40 31.36 -26.56
CA VAL A 192 8.71 31.93 -26.94
C VAL A 192 9.35 31.10 -28.03
N ALA A 193 9.31 29.79 -27.84
CA ALA A 193 9.70 28.78 -28.81
C ALA A 193 9.03 29.02 -30.18
N TYR A 194 7.70 28.99 -30.26
CA TYR A 194 6.97 29.26 -31.50
C TYR A 194 7.35 30.62 -32.12
N GLY A 195 7.40 31.68 -31.32
CA GLY A 195 7.78 33.02 -31.76
C GLY A 195 9.16 33.09 -32.41
N LYS A 196 10.15 32.33 -31.90
CA LYS A 196 11.50 32.26 -32.49
C LYS A 196 11.50 31.59 -33.87
N VAL A 197 10.69 30.55 -34.07
CA VAL A 197 10.59 29.85 -35.37
C VAL A 197 9.91 30.75 -36.41
N GLU A 198 8.77 31.37 -36.05
CA GLU A 198 8.07 32.28 -36.95
C GLU A 198 8.88 33.54 -37.25
N PHE A 199 9.64 34.05 -36.28
CA PHE A 199 10.56 35.16 -36.51
C PHE A 199 11.62 34.82 -37.55
N ARG A 200 12.28 33.65 -37.44
CA ARG A 200 13.26 33.21 -38.44
C ARG A 200 12.62 32.92 -39.80
N LYS A 201 11.40 32.42 -39.83
CA LYS A 201 10.67 32.19 -41.10
C LYS A 201 10.36 33.50 -41.83
N LEU A 202 9.94 34.52 -41.10
CA LEU A 202 9.59 35.82 -41.67
C LEU A 202 10.82 36.70 -41.97
N TRP A 203 11.84 36.61 -41.12
CA TRP A 203 12.95 37.56 -41.13
C TRP A 203 14.32 36.93 -41.39
N GLY A 204 14.47 35.61 -41.35
CA GLY A 204 15.76 34.92 -41.43
C GLY A 204 16.59 35.06 -40.14
N ASP A 205 17.85 34.66 -40.20
CA ASP A 205 18.80 34.88 -39.10
C ASP A 205 19.25 36.35 -39.12
N ARG A 206 18.81 37.11 -38.12
CA ARG A 206 19.12 38.54 -37.97
C ARG A 206 20.10 38.73 -36.83
N LYS A 207 21.16 39.49 -37.10
CA LYS A 207 22.10 39.92 -36.08
C LYS A 207 21.39 40.86 -35.09
N LEU A 208 21.77 40.76 -33.82
CA LEU A 208 21.26 41.67 -32.79
C LEU A 208 21.96 43.02 -32.95
N GLU A 209 21.35 43.90 -33.73
CA GLU A 209 21.86 45.24 -34.00
C GLU A 209 20.70 46.24 -34.15
N ASP A 210 21.02 47.53 -33.95
CA ASP A 210 20.05 48.59 -34.13
C ASP A 210 19.56 48.65 -35.58
N ASN A 211 18.24 48.81 -35.74
CA ASN A 211 17.56 48.82 -37.05
C ASN A 211 17.65 47.50 -37.83
N TRP A 212 17.73 46.34 -37.15
CA TRP A 212 17.82 45.00 -37.76
C TRP A 212 16.74 44.65 -38.82
N ARG A 213 15.63 45.40 -38.88
CA ARG A 213 14.53 45.21 -39.85
C ARG A 213 14.77 45.79 -41.25
N ARG A 214 15.91 46.45 -41.52
CA ARG A 214 16.20 47.06 -42.85
C ARG A 214 16.87 46.03 -43.77
N SER A 215 16.41 45.95 -45.03
CA SER A 215 16.86 44.95 -46.01
C SER A 215 18.25 45.24 -46.60
N GLU A 216 18.69 46.50 -46.62
CA GLU A 216 20.01 46.91 -47.09
C GLU A 216 20.60 47.96 -46.16
N LYS A 217 21.72 47.64 -45.52
CA LYS A 217 22.52 48.57 -44.73
C LYS A 217 23.94 48.52 -45.29
N LYS A 218 24.41 49.62 -45.91
CA LYS A 218 25.85 49.80 -46.18
C LYS A 218 26.57 49.86 -44.84
N SER A 219 27.52 48.96 -44.61
CA SER A 219 28.25 48.89 -43.35
C SER A 219 29.20 50.10 -43.22
N ASN A 220 28.87 51.04 -42.34
CA ASN A 220 29.88 51.91 -41.77
C ASN A 220 30.26 51.32 -40.42
N GLY A 221 31.49 50.81 -40.35
CA GLY A 221 32.03 50.17 -39.16
C GLY A 221 32.11 51.13 -38.00
N PHE A 222 31.47 50.75 -36.90
CA PHE A 222 31.83 50.99 -35.50
C PHE A 222 30.72 50.34 -34.68
N ASP A 223 30.80 49.03 -34.48
CA ASP A 223 30.14 48.40 -33.34
C ASP A 223 30.96 47.18 -32.93
N GLN A 224 31.36 47.20 -31.66
CA GLN A 224 32.18 46.19 -31.04
C GLN A 224 31.26 45.02 -30.68
N ASP A 225 31.25 43.99 -31.53
CA ASP A 225 30.51 42.76 -31.31
C ASP A 225 31.00 42.07 -30.03
N GLN A 226 30.25 42.20 -28.94
CA GLN A 226 30.19 41.13 -27.96
C GLN A 226 29.21 40.08 -28.49
N GLU A 227 29.74 39.00 -29.04
CA GLU A 227 28.98 37.76 -29.22
C GLU A 227 28.53 37.26 -27.85
N ILE A 228 27.32 37.64 -27.45
CA ILE A 228 26.58 36.86 -26.47
C ILE A 228 26.10 35.62 -27.22
N ILE A 229 26.88 34.55 -27.15
CA ILE A 229 26.44 33.21 -27.54
C ILE A 229 25.32 32.83 -26.55
N MET A 230 24.09 33.21 -26.88
CA MET A 230 22.91 32.62 -26.26
C MET A 230 22.79 31.21 -26.80
N ASP A 231 23.06 30.24 -25.93
CA ASP A 231 22.84 28.82 -26.17
C ASP A 231 21.36 28.64 -26.58
N THR A 232 21.12 28.49 -27.88
CA THR A 232 19.79 28.42 -28.47
C THR A 232 19.47 26.99 -28.83
N THR A 233 19.29 26.13 -27.83
CA THR A 233 18.72 24.80 -28.05
C THR A 233 17.36 24.95 -28.76
N PRO A 234 17.23 24.45 -30.00
CA PRO A 234 15.96 24.37 -30.72
C PRO A 234 14.89 23.65 -29.89
N ILE A 235 13.64 23.98 -30.15
CA ILE A 235 12.46 23.44 -29.43
C ILE A 235 12.37 21.92 -29.61
N ALA A 236 12.81 21.42 -30.78
CA ALA A 236 12.93 20.00 -31.08
C ALA A 236 13.95 19.28 -30.17
N GLU A 237 14.87 20.03 -29.56
CA GLU A 237 15.91 19.55 -28.64
C GLU A 237 15.54 19.75 -27.17
N LEU A 238 14.34 20.25 -26.85
CA LEU A 238 13.86 20.22 -25.46
C LEU A 238 13.72 18.77 -25.00
N GLU A 239 14.27 18.45 -23.83
CA GLU A 239 14.27 17.10 -23.27
C GLU A 239 12.88 16.47 -23.18
N ILE A 240 11.82 17.26 -22.96
CA ILE A 240 10.42 16.79 -22.92
C ILE A 240 9.91 16.20 -24.26
N PHE A 241 10.61 16.47 -25.36
CA PHE A 241 10.29 16.02 -26.70
C PHE A 241 11.27 14.99 -27.24
N ASN A 242 12.29 14.65 -26.44
CA ASN A 242 13.26 13.62 -26.76
C ASN A 242 12.77 12.26 -26.23
N PRO A 243 12.53 11.25 -27.09
CA PRO A 243 12.12 9.91 -26.67
C PRO A 243 13.13 9.26 -25.70
N GLN A 244 14.42 9.54 -25.91
CA GLN A 244 15.50 8.92 -25.14
C GLN A 244 15.42 9.28 -23.65
N THR A 245 15.03 10.53 -23.34
CA THR A 245 14.81 11.00 -21.97
C THR A 245 13.81 10.12 -21.21
N TYR A 246 12.79 9.58 -21.88
CA TYR A 246 11.80 8.70 -21.23
C TYR A 246 12.26 7.24 -21.16
N ILE A 247 13.01 6.77 -22.16
CA ILE A 247 13.58 5.42 -22.17
C ILE A 247 14.52 5.23 -20.98
N GLU A 248 15.35 6.23 -20.69
CA GLU A 248 16.31 6.20 -19.59
C GLU A 248 15.67 6.13 -18.20
N GLU A 249 14.41 6.54 -18.07
CA GLU A 249 13.66 6.43 -16.81
C GLU A 249 13.05 5.05 -16.58
N ILE A 250 13.00 4.20 -17.61
CA ILE A 250 12.48 2.84 -17.46
C ILE A 250 13.52 1.97 -16.75
N PRO A 251 13.19 1.38 -15.59
CA PRO A 251 14.14 0.56 -14.86
C PRO A 251 14.53 -0.67 -15.66
N SER A 252 15.84 -0.95 -15.70
CA SER A 252 16.42 -2.16 -16.29
C SER A 252 17.02 -3.11 -15.24
N ASP A 253 17.21 -2.64 -14.00
CA ASP A 253 17.73 -3.46 -12.89
C ASP A 253 16.72 -4.59 -12.55
N PRO A 254 17.12 -5.87 -12.65
CA PRO A 254 16.28 -7.00 -12.30
C PRO A 254 15.65 -6.92 -10.91
N LYS A 255 16.37 -6.40 -9.90
CA LYS A 255 15.84 -6.29 -8.53
C LYS A 255 14.69 -5.29 -8.44
N VAL A 256 14.76 -4.20 -9.21
CA VAL A 256 13.70 -3.19 -9.27
C VAL A 256 12.49 -3.79 -9.99
N LEU A 257 12.71 -4.49 -11.10
CA LEU A 257 11.65 -5.17 -11.85
C LEU A 257 10.97 -6.27 -11.04
N ASP A 258 11.73 -7.04 -10.25
CA ASP A 258 11.18 -8.04 -9.32
C ASP A 258 10.31 -7.39 -8.25
N SER A 259 10.77 -6.28 -7.66
CA SER A 259 9.99 -5.52 -6.67
C SER A 259 8.69 -4.99 -7.26
N LEU A 260 8.73 -4.42 -8.47
CA LEU A 260 7.53 -3.96 -9.20
C LEU A 260 6.57 -5.11 -9.52
N THR A 261 7.10 -6.28 -9.86
CA THR A 261 6.32 -7.51 -10.10
C THR A 261 5.62 -7.95 -8.83
N ILE A 262 6.32 -7.98 -7.69
CA ILE A 262 5.74 -8.33 -6.38
C ILE A 262 4.64 -7.34 -5.98
N ASP A 263 4.89 -6.03 -6.13
CA ASP A 263 3.92 -4.97 -5.85
C ASP A 263 2.68 -5.10 -6.74
N ARG A 264 2.87 -5.40 -8.03
CA ARG A 264 1.79 -5.62 -9.00
C ARG A 264 0.95 -6.83 -8.58
N ASP A 265 1.59 -7.97 -8.37
CA ASP A 265 0.90 -9.23 -8.05
C ASP A 265 0.10 -9.09 -6.76
N PHE A 266 0.67 -8.45 -5.75
CA PHE A 266 -0.05 -8.12 -4.52
C PHE A 266 -1.24 -7.18 -4.79
N ALA A 267 -1.08 -6.15 -5.63
CA ALA A 267 -2.18 -5.25 -5.98
C ALA A 267 -3.31 -5.99 -6.71
N TYR A 268 -3.01 -6.88 -7.66
CA TYR A 268 -4.01 -7.70 -8.34
C TYR A 268 -4.76 -8.62 -7.35
N TYR A 269 -4.05 -9.23 -6.41
CA TYR A 269 -4.66 -10.02 -5.35
C TYR A 269 -5.64 -9.17 -4.52
N GLN A 270 -5.19 -8.01 -4.04
CA GLN A 270 -6.01 -7.10 -3.23
C GLN A 270 -7.23 -6.60 -4.01
N LEU A 271 -7.08 -6.25 -5.28
CA LEU A 271 -8.20 -5.85 -6.15
C LEU A 271 -9.23 -6.96 -6.29
N GLY A 272 -8.79 -8.20 -6.49
CA GLY A 272 -9.66 -9.36 -6.52
C GLY A 272 -10.56 -9.46 -5.29
N LEU A 273 -9.97 -9.29 -4.10
CA LEU A 273 -10.71 -9.34 -2.83
C LEU A 273 -11.60 -8.12 -2.62
N ILE A 274 -11.11 -6.92 -2.92
CA ILE A 274 -11.88 -5.68 -2.78
C ILE A 274 -13.12 -5.72 -3.68
N TYR A 275 -12.98 -6.15 -4.93
CA TYR A 275 -14.12 -6.30 -5.85
C TYR A 275 -15.12 -7.33 -5.36
N LYS A 276 -14.65 -8.49 -4.87
CA LYS A 276 -15.51 -9.54 -4.31
C LYS A 276 -16.27 -9.06 -3.07
N GLU A 277 -15.58 -8.52 -2.08
CA GLU A 277 -16.14 -8.31 -0.73
C GLU A 277 -16.83 -6.96 -0.59
N LYS A 278 -16.20 -5.91 -1.12
CA LYS A 278 -16.65 -4.52 -0.89
C LYS A 278 -17.68 -4.07 -1.93
N PHE A 279 -17.42 -4.38 -3.20
CA PHE A 279 -18.24 -3.89 -4.31
C PHE A 279 -19.17 -4.95 -4.89
N LYS A 280 -18.93 -6.23 -4.58
CA LYS A 280 -19.66 -7.38 -5.15
C LYS A 280 -19.58 -7.43 -6.68
N GLU A 281 -18.51 -6.89 -7.25
CA GLU A 281 -18.19 -6.95 -8.67
C GLU A 281 -17.47 -8.27 -8.97
N TYR A 282 -18.23 -9.36 -8.96
CA TYR A 282 -17.67 -10.71 -9.03
C TYR A 282 -16.91 -10.99 -10.33
N ASP A 283 -17.34 -10.43 -11.45
CA ASP A 283 -16.62 -10.56 -12.73
C ASP A 283 -15.27 -9.82 -12.71
N LEU A 284 -15.22 -8.61 -12.15
CA LEU A 284 -13.97 -7.87 -11.99
C LEU A 284 -13.04 -8.59 -11.00
N ALA A 285 -13.59 -9.10 -9.90
CA ALA A 285 -12.84 -9.88 -8.92
C ALA A 285 -12.17 -11.11 -9.57
N THR A 286 -12.94 -11.84 -10.36
CA THR A 286 -12.48 -12.99 -11.15
C THR A 286 -11.37 -12.58 -12.10
N ASN A 287 -11.58 -11.54 -12.93
CA ASN A 287 -10.59 -11.06 -13.88
C ASN A 287 -9.24 -10.73 -13.22
N ARG A 288 -9.27 -10.10 -12.04
CA ARG A 288 -8.06 -9.73 -11.31
C ARG A 288 -7.32 -10.95 -10.75
N LEU A 289 -8.03 -11.89 -10.14
CA LEU A 289 -7.41 -13.09 -9.57
C LEU A 289 -6.90 -14.06 -10.64
N GLU A 290 -7.59 -14.19 -11.78
CA GLU A 290 -7.10 -15.03 -12.88
C GLU A 290 -5.87 -14.44 -13.56
N LYS A 291 -5.85 -13.12 -13.81
CA LYS A 291 -4.65 -12.44 -14.31
C LYS A 291 -3.48 -12.59 -13.36
N LEU A 292 -3.72 -12.48 -12.05
CA LEU A 292 -2.70 -12.74 -11.04
C LEU A 292 -2.11 -14.14 -11.21
N LEU A 293 -2.94 -15.18 -11.29
CA LEU A 293 -2.46 -16.55 -11.45
C LEU A 293 -1.70 -16.76 -12.76
N ALA A 294 -2.13 -16.12 -13.85
CA ALA A 294 -1.44 -16.17 -15.14
C ALA A 294 -0.03 -15.52 -15.11
N TYR A 295 0.25 -14.68 -14.11
CA TYR A 295 1.57 -14.06 -13.94
C TYR A 295 2.59 -14.91 -13.19
N ASN A 296 2.22 -16.13 -12.76
CA ASN A 296 3.07 -16.99 -11.91
C ASN A 296 3.55 -16.23 -10.67
N PRO A 297 2.62 -15.77 -9.81
CA PRO A 297 2.95 -14.91 -8.69
C PRO A 297 3.71 -15.70 -7.61
N GLN A 298 4.19 -14.99 -6.60
CA GLN A 298 4.78 -15.63 -5.43
C GLN A 298 3.85 -16.70 -4.86
N GLU A 299 4.40 -17.87 -4.51
CA GLU A 299 3.66 -19.04 -4.00
C GLU A 299 2.62 -18.69 -2.93
N ARG A 300 2.96 -17.75 -2.05
CA ARG A 300 2.08 -17.27 -0.97
C ARG A 300 0.74 -16.66 -1.45
N LEU A 301 0.63 -16.24 -2.71
CA LEU A 301 -0.57 -15.64 -3.29
C LEU A 301 -1.40 -16.65 -4.11
N VAL A 302 -0.78 -17.75 -4.55
CA VAL A 302 -1.39 -18.72 -5.48
C VAL A 302 -2.59 -19.41 -4.84
N LEU A 303 -2.36 -20.10 -3.72
CA LEU A 303 -3.40 -20.88 -3.05
C LEU A 303 -4.56 -20.00 -2.52
N PRO A 304 -4.31 -18.87 -1.85
CA PRO A 304 -5.39 -17.94 -1.46
C PRO A 304 -6.18 -17.39 -2.65
N ALA A 305 -5.54 -17.09 -3.79
CA ALA A 305 -6.22 -16.62 -4.99
C ALA A 305 -7.14 -17.70 -5.58
N LYS A 306 -6.66 -18.94 -5.69
CA LYS A 306 -7.46 -20.11 -6.13
C LYS A 306 -8.69 -20.33 -5.24
N TYR A 307 -8.52 -20.25 -3.91
CA TYR A 307 -9.65 -20.40 -2.99
C TYR A 307 -10.69 -19.30 -3.15
N ASN A 308 -10.25 -18.05 -3.34
CA ASN A 308 -11.16 -16.95 -3.59
C ASN A 308 -11.88 -17.09 -4.94
N LEU A 309 -11.18 -17.56 -5.99
CA LEU A 309 -11.82 -17.89 -7.28
C LEU A 309 -12.89 -18.97 -7.12
N TYR A 310 -12.63 -20.05 -6.39
CA TYR A 310 -13.67 -21.05 -6.06
C TYR A 310 -14.92 -20.39 -5.42
N LYS A 311 -14.72 -19.54 -4.42
CA LYS A 311 -15.84 -18.85 -3.75
C LYS A 311 -16.58 -17.90 -4.68
N ILE A 312 -15.87 -17.14 -5.52
CA ILE A 312 -16.47 -16.20 -6.48
C ILE A 312 -17.26 -16.96 -7.55
N TYR A 313 -16.71 -18.03 -8.12
CA TYR A 313 -17.42 -18.83 -9.11
C TYR A 313 -18.65 -19.54 -8.54
N GLY A 314 -18.64 -19.91 -7.26
CA GLY A 314 -19.83 -20.37 -6.56
C GLY A 314 -20.93 -19.31 -6.48
N LEU A 315 -20.57 -18.04 -6.25
CA LEU A 315 -21.51 -16.91 -6.24
C LEU A 315 -22.02 -16.54 -7.64
N LEU A 316 -21.20 -16.75 -8.67
CA LEU A 316 -21.56 -16.57 -10.08
C LEU A 316 -22.31 -17.78 -10.68
N GLU A 317 -22.62 -18.80 -9.87
CA GLU A 317 -23.27 -20.05 -10.28
C GLU A 317 -22.52 -20.82 -11.39
N ASN A 318 -21.23 -20.53 -11.60
CA ASN A 318 -20.38 -21.23 -12.55
C ASN A 318 -19.72 -22.44 -11.88
N GLN A 319 -20.50 -23.52 -11.77
CA GLN A 319 -20.08 -24.75 -11.08
C GLN A 319 -18.85 -25.40 -11.70
N THR A 320 -18.70 -25.34 -13.03
CA THR A 320 -17.55 -25.90 -13.74
C THR A 320 -16.24 -25.26 -13.29
N SER A 321 -16.18 -23.92 -13.29
CA SER A 321 -15.00 -23.19 -12.84
C SER A 321 -14.79 -23.31 -11.33
N ALA A 322 -15.85 -23.29 -10.54
CA ALA A 322 -15.74 -23.49 -9.09
C ALA A 322 -15.11 -24.86 -8.78
N GLN A 323 -15.62 -25.93 -9.41
CA GLN A 323 -15.13 -27.28 -9.20
C GLN A 323 -13.67 -27.44 -9.64
N LYS A 324 -13.27 -26.84 -10.77
CA LYS A 324 -11.87 -26.79 -11.22
C LYS A 324 -10.93 -26.27 -10.13
N TYR A 325 -11.23 -25.13 -9.52
CA TYR A 325 -10.37 -24.56 -8.48
C TYR A 325 -10.45 -25.34 -7.17
N LYS A 326 -11.62 -25.89 -6.82
CA LYS A 326 -11.79 -26.76 -5.65
C LYS A 326 -10.91 -28.01 -5.75
N ASP A 327 -10.98 -28.71 -6.89
CA ASP A 327 -10.22 -29.94 -7.11
C ASP A 327 -8.72 -29.68 -7.16
N ASP A 328 -8.28 -28.60 -7.79
CA ASP A 328 -6.88 -28.19 -7.76
C ASP A 328 -6.38 -27.98 -6.32
N ILE A 329 -7.15 -27.30 -5.46
CA ILE A 329 -6.78 -27.11 -4.04
C ILE A 329 -6.72 -28.44 -3.30
N LEU A 330 -7.71 -29.32 -3.50
CA LEU A 330 -7.78 -30.59 -2.80
C LEU A 330 -6.70 -31.58 -3.22
N ASN A 331 -6.28 -31.54 -4.49
CA ASN A 331 -5.29 -32.45 -5.07
C ASN A 331 -3.86 -31.94 -4.90
N ASN A 332 -3.61 -30.64 -5.14
CA ASN A 332 -2.27 -30.06 -5.15
C ASN A 332 -1.87 -29.37 -3.84
N HIS A 333 -2.84 -29.09 -2.96
CA HIS A 333 -2.64 -28.42 -1.68
C HIS A 333 -3.44 -29.10 -0.55
N SER A 334 -3.46 -30.44 -0.56
CA SER A 334 -4.32 -31.28 0.28
C SER A 334 -4.12 -31.11 1.79
N ASP A 335 -2.90 -30.74 2.21
CA ASP A 335 -2.49 -30.48 3.59
C ASP A 335 -2.76 -29.03 4.03
N SER A 336 -3.23 -28.18 3.11
CA SER A 336 -3.48 -26.78 3.40
C SER A 336 -4.77 -26.57 4.18
N ARG A 337 -4.80 -25.47 4.95
CA ARG A 337 -6.01 -25.01 5.64
C ARG A 337 -7.18 -24.77 4.70
N TYR A 338 -6.93 -24.32 3.47
CA TYR A 338 -7.99 -24.15 2.47
C TYR A 338 -8.58 -25.49 2.05
N ALA A 339 -7.77 -26.52 1.87
CA ALA A 339 -8.26 -27.87 1.60
C ALA A 339 -9.10 -28.43 2.77
N GLU A 340 -8.69 -28.20 4.02
CA GLU A 340 -9.50 -28.55 5.20
C GLU A 340 -10.87 -27.88 5.20
N ILE A 341 -10.91 -26.56 4.93
CA ILE A 341 -12.16 -25.78 4.84
C ILE A 341 -13.08 -26.32 3.73
N LEU A 342 -12.51 -26.73 2.60
CA LEU A 342 -13.29 -27.26 1.46
C LEU A 342 -13.86 -28.66 1.72
N ARG A 343 -13.21 -29.47 2.57
CA ARG A 343 -13.71 -30.79 2.98
C ARG A 343 -14.87 -30.70 3.97
N ASN A 344 -14.92 -29.65 4.80
CA ASN A 344 -15.90 -29.49 5.88
C ASN A 344 -16.67 -28.15 5.78
N PRO A 345 -17.55 -27.96 4.78
CA PRO A 345 -18.14 -26.66 4.45
C PRO A 345 -19.31 -26.21 5.34
N ASN A 346 -19.83 -27.06 6.24
CA ASN A 346 -21.07 -26.78 6.98
C ASN A 346 -20.85 -26.75 8.49
N THR A 347 -21.14 -25.62 9.13
CA THR A 347 -21.68 -25.58 10.49
C THR A 347 -22.43 -24.27 10.75
N GLN A 348 -23.65 -24.41 11.25
CA GLN A 348 -24.61 -23.35 11.54
C GLN A 348 -24.55 -22.99 13.03
N LEU A 349 -24.85 -21.72 13.36
CA LEU A 349 -24.73 -21.11 14.69
C LEU A 349 -25.74 -21.67 15.72
N ALA A 350 -25.31 -21.70 16.99
CA ALA A 350 -26.15 -21.94 18.17
C ALA A 350 -26.17 -20.71 19.12
N SER A 351 -27.21 -20.66 19.97
CA SER A 351 -27.72 -19.59 20.88
C SER A 351 -26.73 -18.75 21.74
N ASP A 352 -27.24 -17.83 22.57
CA ASP A 352 -26.52 -16.74 23.27
C ASP A 352 -25.21 -17.11 24.02
N ALA A 353 -25.11 -18.27 24.68
CA ALA A 353 -23.86 -18.76 25.31
C ALA A 353 -22.86 -19.44 24.33
N SER A 354 -23.27 -19.56 23.07
CA SER A 354 -22.53 -20.06 21.92
C SER A 354 -22.27 -18.97 20.88
N SER A 355 -22.55 -17.70 21.22
CA SER A 355 -22.17 -16.57 20.37
C SER A 355 -20.66 -16.59 20.11
N PRO A 356 -20.22 -16.32 18.87
CA PRO A 356 -18.80 -16.27 18.54
C PRO A 356 -18.01 -15.31 19.43
N GLU A 357 -18.62 -14.19 19.84
CA GLU A 357 -18.05 -13.21 20.75
C GLU A 357 -17.83 -13.79 22.16
N PHE A 358 -18.79 -14.55 22.70
CA PHE A 358 -18.62 -15.20 23.99
C PHE A 358 -17.49 -16.24 23.94
N LYS A 359 -17.46 -17.06 22.88
CA LYS A 359 -16.37 -18.04 22.68
C LYS A 359 -15.01 -17.37 22.51
N TYR A 360 -14.95 -16.26 21.77
CA TYR A 360 -13.73 -15.46 21.64
C TYR A 360 -13.25 -14.94 22.99
N ASN A 361 -14.14 -14.34 23.79
CA ASN A 361 -13.79 -13.82 25.12
C ASN A 361 -13.30 -14.93 26.05
N ALA A 362 -13.88 -16.14 25.99
CA ALA A 362 -13.39 -17.28 26.74
C ALA A 362 -11.99 -17.71 26.30
N LEU A 363 -11.70 -17.75 25.00
CA LEU A 363 -10.34 -18.03 24.51
C LEU A 363 -9.36 -16.92 24.85
N TYR A 364 -9.80 -15.67 24.87
CA TYR A 364 -8.95 -14.56 25.27
C TYR A 364 -8.55 -14.67 26.75
N LYS A 365 -9.48 -15.04 27.63
CA LYS A 365 -9.16 -15.36 29.04
C LYS A 365 -8.18 -16.54 29.16
N ALA A 366 -8.38 -17.60 28.38
CA ALA A 366 -7.46 -18.74 28.35
C ALA A 366 -6.06 -18.33 27.83
N PHE A 367 -6.00 -17.42 26.86
CA PHE A 367 -4.75 -16.84 26.36
C PHE A 367 -4.04 -16.02 27.45
N GLU A 368 -4.77 -15.21 28.21
CA GLU A 368 -4.22 -14.45 29.36
C GLU A 368 -3.72 -15.39 30.46
N ALA A 369 -4.40 -16.52 30.68
CA ALA A 369 -3.98 -17.59 31.58
C ALA A 369 -2.85 -18.47 31.01
N SER A 370 -2.23 -18.09 29.88
CA SER A 370 -1.15 -18.84 29.21
C SER A 370 -1.52 -20.26 28.74
N GLN A 371 -2.81 -20.56 28.60
CA GLN A 371 -3.33 -21.85 28.11
C GLN A 371 -3.27 -21.90 26.56
N TYR A 372 -2.10 -21.63 25.98
CA TYR A 372 -1.95 -21.40 24.54
C TYR A 372 -2.34 -22.60 23.68
N ALA A 373 -2.00 -23.83 24.11
CA ALA A 373 -2.36 -25.04 23.38
C ALA A 373 -3.89 -25.20 23.24
N GLU A 374 -4.63 -24.89 24.31
CA GLU A 374 -6.09 -24.90 24.30
C GLU A 374 -6.64 -23.80 23.40
N VAL A 375 -6.07 -22.58 23.48
CA VAL A 375 -6.47 -21.46 22.62
C VAL A 375 -6.29 -21.81 21.15
N ILE A 376 -5.16 -22.39 20.77
CA ILE A 376 -4.87 -22.79 19.39
C ILE A 376 -5.89 -23.85 18.94
N LYS A 377 -6.03 -24.94 19.70
CA LYS A 377 -6.93 -26.06 19.36
C LYS A 377 -8.39 -25.61 19.25
N LYS A 378 -8.89 -24.84 20.23
CA LYS A 378 -10.27 -24.37 20.21
C LYS A 378 -10.49 -23.29 19.15
N SER A 379 -9.50 -22.43 18.89
CA SER A 379 -9.59 -21.47 17.77
C SER A 379 -9.75 -22.21 16.45
N ASP A 380 -9.00 -23.29 16.21
CA ASP A 380 -9.15 -24.09 14.99
C ASP A 380 -10.57 -24.66 14.80
N GLY A 381 -11.16 -25.14 15.89
CA GLY A 381 -12.55 -25.57 15.94
C GLY A 381 -13.51 -24.41 15.63
N TYR A 382 -13.35 -23.26 16.28
CA TYR A 382 -14.23 -22.10 16.09
C TYR A 382 -14.09 -21.42 14.73
N ILE A 383 -12.89 -21.37 14.15
CA ILE A 383 -12.65 -20.89 12.79
C ILE A 383 -13.41 -21.74 11.78
N THR A 384 -13.40 -23.06 11.98
CA THR A 384 -14.18 -24.00 11.16
C THR A 384 -15.67 -23.80 11.40
N LEU A 385 -16.07 -23.71 12.68
CA LEU A 385 -17.45 -23.58 13.11
C LEU A 385 -18.14 -22.33 12.55
N TYR A 386 -17.44 -21.19 12.62
CA TYR A 386 -17.95 -19.87 12.27
C TYR A 386 -17.50 -19.40 10.89
N ASN A 387 -17.06 -20.32 10.04
CA ASN A 387 -16.53 -20.01 8.71
C ASN A 387 -17.46 -19.08 7.92
N GLY A 388 -16.89 -18.04 7.31
CA GLY A 388 -17.63 -17.03 6.53
C GLY A 388 -18.28 -15.91 7.35
N THR A 389 -18.13 -15.90 8.67
CA THR A 389 -18.61 -14.79 9.53
C THR A 389 -17.49 -13.81 9.89
N ASP A 390 -17.86 -12.58 10.24
CA ASP A 390 -16.92 -11.47 10.55
C ASP A 390 -16.05 -11.69 11.79
N ILE A 391 -16.38 -12.68 12.64
CA ILE A 391 -15.60 -13.02 13.85
C ILE A 391 -14.34 -13.85 13.52
N VAL A 392 -14.32 -14.58 12.40
CA VAL A 392 -13.24 -15.52 12.08
C VAL A 392 -11.86 -14.85 12.08
N PRO A 393 -11.67 -13.65 11.48
CA PRO A 393 -10.39 -12.96 11.54
C PRO A 393 -9.90 -12.66 12.97
N LYS A 394 -10.81 -12.48 13.94
CA LYS A 394 -10.44 -12.30 15.35
C LYS A 394 -9.87 -13.58 15.95
N PHE A 395 -10.54 -14.72 15.75
CA PHE A 395 -10.02 -16.01 16.19
C PHE A 395 -8.66 -16.32 15.56
N GLU A 396 -8.49 -16.03 14.27
CA GLU A 396 -7.25 -16.27 13.53
C GLU A 396 -6.09 -15.43 14.06
N LEU A 397 -6.33 -14.16 14.38
CA LEU A 397 -5.30 -13.30 14.97
C LEU A 397 -4.96 -13.70 16.41
N LEU A 398 -5.96 -14.08 17.22
CA LEU A 398 -5.73 -14.59 18.57
C LEU A 398 -4.91 -15.89 18.53
N LYS A 399 -5.28 -16.82 17.65
CA LYS A 399 -4.54 -18.05 17.37
C LYS A 399 -3.10 -17.75 16.97
N ALA A 400 -2.87 -16.83 16.03
CA ALA A 400 -1.52 -16.45 15.61
C ALA A 400 -0.68 -15.93 16.78
N THR A 401 -1.30 -15.18 17.70
CA THR A 401 -0.64 -14.66 18.90
C THR A 401 -0.34 -15.78 19.91
N ALA A 402 -1.25 -16.75 20.08
CA ALA A 402 -1.01 -17.94 20.90
C ALA A 402 0.12 -18.81 20.34
N ILE A 403 0.16 -19.02 19.01
CA ILE A 403 1.26 -19.69 18.31
C ILE A 403 2.59 -18.98 18.57
N ALA A 404 2.61 -17.65 18.62
CA ALA A 404 3.82 -16.90 18.93
C ALA A 404 4.37 -17.22 20.33
N ARG A 405 3.48 -17.34 21.31
CA ARG A 405 3.85 -17.66 22.68
C ARG A 405 4.26 -19.12 22.85
N GLN A 406 3.64 -20.02 22.08
CA GLN A 406 3.90 -21.46 22.15
C GLN A 406 5.13 -21.90 21.34
N ASP A 407 5.12 -21.60 20.04
CA ASP A 407 6.04 -22.17 19.05
C ASP A 407 7.12 -21.17 18.59
N GLY A 408 6.99 -19.90 19.00
CA GLY A 408 8.00 -18.87 18.78
C GLY A 408 7.94 -18.17 17.43
N PHE A 409 9.01 -17.42 17.15
CA PHE A 409 9.09 -16.43 16.08
C PHE A 409 8.76 -16.96 14.68
N GLN A 410 9.29 -18.12 14.30
CA GLN A 410 9.08 -18.64 12.94
C GLN A 410 7.62 -19.04 12.70
N ALA A 411 6.99 -19.66 13.70
CA ALA A 411 5.58 -20.02 13.62
C ALA A 411 4.69 -18.77 13.64
N TYR A 412 5.01 -17.77 14.47
CA TYR A 412 4.30 -16.49 14.47
C TYR A 412 4.37 -15.76 13.13
N LYS A 413 5.56 -15.71 12.52
CA LYS A 413 5.76 -15.11 11.20
C LYS A 413 4.87 -15.77 10.15
N LYS A 414 4.80 -17.10 10.14
CA LYS A 414 3.92 -17.86 9.23
C LYS A 414 2.45 -17.56 9.51
N ALA A 415 2.04 -17.58 10.77
CA ALA A 415 0.66 -17.34 11.18
C ALA A 415 0.19 -15.92 10.83
N LEU A 416 0.97 -14.87 11.14
CA LEU A 416 0.61 -13.50 10.77
C LEU A 416 0.48 -13.31 9.26
N ASN A 417 1.37 -13.91 8.47
CA ASN A 417 1.28 -13.87 7.02
C ASN A 417 -0.01 -14.53 6.52
N PHE A 418 -0.40 -15.65 7.12
CA PHE A 418 -1.67 -16.30 6.79
C PHE A 418 -2.86 -15.39 7.08
N VAL A 419 -2.93 -14.77 8.28
CA VAL A 419 -4.03 -13.87 8.66
C VAL A 419 -4.07 -12.63 7.75
N SER A 420 -2.91 -12.05 7.42
CA SER A 420 -2.85 -10.84 6.60
C SER A 420 -3.30 -11.09 5.16
N LEU A 421 -2.99 -12.26 4.60
CA LEU A 421 -3.36 -12.62 3.23
C LEU A 421 -4.79 -13.15 3.13
N THR A 422 -5.28 -13.86 4.14
CA THR A 422 -6.63 -14.45 4.11
C THR A 422 -7.71 -13.41 4.39
N TYR A 423 -7.43 -12.41 5.24
CA TYR A 423 -8.43 -11.43 5.68
C TYR A 423 -8.01 -9.96 5.51
N PRO A 424 -7.41 -9.54 4.38
CA PRO A 424 -6.72 -8.24 4.26
C PRO A 424 -7.63 -7.02 4.44
N ASN A 425 -8.94 -7.17 4.21
CA ASN A 425 -9.92 -6.10 4.39
C ASN A 425 -10.44 -6.00 5.83
N SER A 426 -10.29 -7.04 6.64
CA SER A 426 -10.69 -7.01 8.05
C SER A 426 -9.72 -6.17 8.89
N PRO A 427 -10.17 -5.56 10.00
CA PRO A 427 -9.28 -4.89 10.93
C PRO A 427 -8.13 -5.79 11.41
N GLN A 428 -8.39 -7.09 11.59
CA GLN A 428 -7.45 -8.08 12.08
C GLN A 428 -6.40 -8.44 11.02
N GLY A 429 -6.80 -8.58 9.76
CA GLY A 429 -5.85 -8.78 8.66
C GLY A 429 -5.01 -7.54 8.39
N LYS A 430 -5.58 -6.32 8.47
CA LYS A 430 -4.80 -5.07 8.41
C LYS A 430 -3.79 -4.98 9.56
N ARG A 431 -4.22 -5.35 10.78
CA ARG A 431 -3.34 -5.44 11.95
C ARG A 431 -2.24 -6.48 11.76
N ALA A 432 -2.59 -7.68 11.26
CA ALA A 432 -1.63 -8.74 10.98
C ALA A 432 -0.60 -8.32 9.94
N GLN A 433 -1.05 -7.63 8.88
CA GLN A 433 -0.16 -7.07 7.85
C GLN A 433 0.81 -6.06 8.45
N GLN A 434 0.32 -5.16 9.31
CA GLN A 434 1.16 -4.18 10.00
C GLN A 434 2.19 -4.87 10.92
N LEU A 435 1.78 -5.86 11.70
CA LEU A 435 2.68 -6.62 12.58
C LEU A 435 3.71 -7.40 11.76
N TYR A 436 3.30 -7.99 10.64
CA TYR A 436 4.20 -8.68 9.73
C TYR A 436 5.24 -7.75 9.11
N SER A 437 4.84 -6.55 8.68
CA SER A 437 5.74 -5.61 8.02
C SER A 437 6.64 -4.82 8.97
N THR A 438 6.22 -4.62 10.23
CA THR A 438 6.93 -3.75 11.18
C THR A 438 7.52 -4.49 12.37
N THR A 439 6.81 -5.46 12.94
CA THR A 439 7.23 -6.17 14.15
C THR A 439 8.14 -7.34 13.81
N ILE A 440 7.78 -8.18 12.84
CA ILE A 440 8.58 -9.36 12.47
C ILE A 440 10.05 -9.00 12.12
N PRO A 441 10.35 -7.97 11.30
CA PRO A 441 11.74 -7.60 11.03
C PRO A 441 12.51 -7.15 12.27
N ARG A 442 11.83 -6.53 13.24
CA ARG A 442 12.45 -6.08 14.50
C ARG A 442 12.72 -7.22 15.48
N LEU A 443 11.92 -8.29 15.40
CA LEU A 443 12.09 -9.48 16.24
C LEU A 443 13.05 -10.52 15.63
N GLU A 444 13.55 -10.28 14.42
CA GLU A 444 14.48 -11.18 13.76
C GLU A 444 15.83 -11.21 14.50
N PHE A 445 16.17 -12.39 15.02
CA PHE A 445 17.36 -12.62 15.82
C PHE A 445 18.51 -13.15 14.96
N LYS A 446 19.71 -12.64 15.20
CA LYS A 446 20.94 -13.10 14.52
C LYS A 446 21.97 -13.72 15.46
N GLN A 447 22.10 -13.21 16.68
CA GLN A 447 23.05 -13.68 17.70
C GLN A 447 22.68 -13.12 19.06
N PHE A 448 23.04 -13.85 20.13
CA PHE A 448 22.82 -13.39 21.50
C PHE A 448 23.64 -12.13 21.78
N VAL A 449 23.11 -11.31 22.69
CA VAL A 449 23.74 -10.09 23.15
C VAL A 449 24.87 -10.46 24.11
N PRO A 450 26.08 -9.88 23.97
CA PRO A 450 27.15 -10.08 24.94
C PRO A 450 26.73 -9.70 26.36
N ASP A 451 27.09 -10.52 27.35
CA ASP A 451 26.65 -10.32 28.74
C ASP A 451 27.12 -8.97 29.32
N ASN A 452 28.24 -8.41 28.86
CA ASN A 452 28.73 -7.10 29.31
C ASN A 452 27.88 -5.90 28.86
N GLN A 453 26.87 -6.12 28.02
CA GLN A 453 25.91 -5.11 27.59
C GLN A 453 24.59 -5.19 28.35
N GLY A 454 24.37 -6.24 29.14
CA GLY A 454 23.17 -6.40 29.96
C GLY A 454 23.30 -5.66 31.28
N ALA A 455 22.28 -4.90 31.66
CA ALA A 455 22.20 -4.23 32.96
C ALA A 455 21.47 -5.07 34.01
N ASN A 456 20.59 -5.98 33.58
CA ASN A 456 19.75 -6.79 34.45
C ASN A 456 19.84 -8.26 34.05
N PHE A 457 19.97 -9.12 35.03
CA PHE A 457 20.15 -10.56 34.89
C PHE A 457 19.07 -11.33 35.61
N LYS A 458 18.95 -12.59 35.19
CA LYS A 458 17.95 -13.53 35.66
C LYS A 458 18.63 -14.87 35.94
N LEU A 459 18.09 -15.59 36.91
CA LEU A 459 18.45 -16.98 37.19
C LEU A 459 17.26 -17.87 36.81
N LEU A 460 17.48 -18.83 35.92
CA LEU A 460 16.44 -19.67 35.35
C LEU A 460 16.60 -21.11 35.82
N TYR A 461 15.48 -21.72 36.19
CA TYR A 461 15.33 -23.15 36.40
C TYR A 461 14.31 -23.70 35.40
N THR A 462 14.60 -24.84 34.78
CA THR A 462 13.74 -25.51 33.80
C THR A 462 12.98 -26.66 34.42
N PHE A 463 11.68 -26.74 34.14
CA PHE A 463 10.79 -27.81 34.58
C PHE A 463 9.99 -28.35 33.41
N ASP A 464 9.63 -29.62 33.48
CA ASP A 464 8.66 -30.20 32.55
C ASP A 464 7.23 -29.78 32.92
N GLN A 465 6.32 -29.78 31.96
CA GLN A 465 4.96 -29.23 32.13
C GLN A 465 4.12 -29.93 33.23
N ASN A 466 4.49 -31.15 33.65
CA ASN A 466 3.74 -31.94 34.64
C ASN A 466 4.33 -31.87 36.06
N GLN A 467 5.23 -30.93 36.33
CA GLN A 467 5.94 -30.81 37.60
C GLN A 467 5.37 -29.70 38.50
N ASP A 468 4.05 -29.49 38.50
CA ASP A 468 3.41 -28.34 39.18
C ASP A 468 3.74 -28.25 40.68
N ASP A 469 3.76 -29.39 41.39
CA ASP A 469 4.14 -29.44 42.81
C ASP A 469 5.60 -29.02 43.03
N GLU A 470 6.52 -29.51 42.19
CA GLU A 470 7.94 -29.16 42.25
C GLU A 470 8.16 -27.68 41.92
N ILE A 471 7.45 -27.15 40.90
CA ILE A 471 7.48 -25.72 40.53
C ILE A 471 7.00 -24.85 41.70
N SER A 472 5.87 -25.24 42.33
CA SER A 472 5.33 -24.53 43.50
C SER A 472 6.32 -24.54 44.67
N ASP A 473 6.93 -25.68 44.95
CA ASP A 473 7.88 -25.82 46.06
C ASP A 473 9.17 -25.05 45.81
N ILE A 474 9.76 -25.16 44.61
CA ILE A 474 10.94 -24.36 44.25
C ILE A 474 10.63 -22.87 44.31
N LYS A 475 9.45 -22.43 43.84
CA LYS A 475 9.04 -21.03 43.94
C LYS A 475 8.98 -20.56 45.40
N LYS A 476 8.42 -21.36 46.31
CA LYS A 476 8.38 -21.05 47.75
C LYS A 476 9.80 -20.96 48.32
N GLN A 477 10.67 -21.91 47.99
CA GLN A 477 12.05 -21.94 48.45
C GLN A 477 12.86 -20.73 47.97
N LEU A 478 12.72 -20.36 46.70
CA LEU A 478 13.36 -19.17 46.13
C LEU A 478 12.87 -17.88 46.81
N ASN A 479 11.56 -17.76 47.06
CA ASN A 479 11.02 -16.60 47.78
C ASN A 479 11.54 -16.52 49.23
N ALA A 480 11.57 -17.65 49.94
CA ALA A 480 12.12 -17.71 51.30
C ALA A 480 13.62 -17.36 51.33
N ALA A 481 14.38 -17.78 50.31
CA ALA A 481 15.79 -17.44 50.21
C ALA A 481 16.02 -15.96 49.90
N ILE A 482 15.25 -15.38 48.96
CA ILE A 482 15.26 -13.93 48.69
C ILE A 482 14.95 -13.15 49.96
N GLU A 483 14.01 -13.66 50.77
CA GLU A 483 13.65 -13.05 52.04
C GLU A 483 14.79 -13.10 53.06
N TYR A 484 15.38 -14.28 53.23
CA TYR A 484 16.48 -14.52 54.16
C TYR A 484 17.72 -13.67 53.86
N TYR A 485 18.08 -13.55 52.59
CA TYR A 485 19.23 -12.74 52.15
C TYR A 485 18.90 -11.25 51.98
N THR A 486 17.72 -10.80 52.42
CA THR A 486 17.30 -9.39 52.40
C THR A 486 17.27 -8.74 51.00
N TYR A 487 16.88 -9.50 49.97
CA TYR A 487 16.81 -9.04 48.58
C TYR A 487 15.39 -8.75 48.07
N GLN A 488 14.37 -8.75 48.93
CA GLN A 488 12.95 -8.61 48.58
C GLN A 488 12.63 -7.30 47.85
N GLU A 489 13.40 -6.24 48.09
CA GLU A 489 13.18 -4.94 47.43
C GLU A 489 13.62 -4.93 45.95
N LYS A 490 14.45 -5.88 45.53
CA LYS A 490 15.04 -5.93 44.18
C LYS A 490 14.67 -7.19 43.41
N MET A 491 14.55 -8.32 44.10
CA MET A 491 14.37 -9.64 43.49
C MET A 491 12.97 -10.19 43.70
N PHE A 492 12.44 -10.85 42.67
CA PHE A 492 11.17 -11.57 42.74
C PHE A 492 11.21 -12.82 41.85
N VAL A 493 10.31 -13.76 42.09
CA VAL A 493 10.23 -15.03 41.35
C VAL A 493 8.97 -15.06 40.49
N SER A 494 9.12 -15.37 39.21
CA SER A 494 8.00 -15.64 38.30
C SER A 494 8.02 -17.09 37.80
N VAL A 495 6.85 -17.55 37.35
CA VAL A 495 6.68 -18.83 36.65
C VAL A 495 6.22 -18.47 35.24
N ASP A 496 7.08 -18.71 34.27
CA ASP A 496 6.90 -18.26 32.90
C ASP A 496 6.69 -19.48 32.00
N TYR A 497 5.62 -19.44 31.21
CA TYR A 497 5.40 -20.43 30.16
C TYR A 497 6.50 -20.34 29.09
N TYR A 498 7.12 -21.47 28.74
CA TYR A 498 8.13 -21.49 27.69
C TYR A 498 7.63 -22.15 26.41
N ASN A 499 7.24 -23.42 26.46
CA ASN A 499 6.67 -24.14 25.33
C ASN A 499 5.79 -25.29 25.87
N PRO A 500 5.17 -26.14 25.02
CA PRO A 500 4.29 -27.20 25.51
C PRO A 500 4.95 -28.21 26.45
N SER A 501 6.27 -28.38 26.42
CA SER A 501 6.95 -29.35 27.30
C SER A 501 7.58 -28.71 28.52
N THR A 502 7.77 -27.39 28.53
CA THR A 502 8.70 -26.73 29.44
C THR A 502 8.13 -25.47 30.07
N THR A 503 8.36 -25.34 31.37
CA THR A 503 8.08 -24.16 32.19
C THR A 503 9.38 -23.63 32.80
N LEU A 504 9.48 -22.31 32.95
CA LEU A 504 10.64 -21.66 33.56
C LEU A 504 10.26 -21.03 34.89
N VAL A 505 11.01 -21.34 35.95
CA VAL A 505 10.98 -20.56 37.19
C VAL A 505 12.14 -19.58 37.15
N VAL A 506 11.82 -18.29 37.26
CA VAL A 506 12.77 -17.22 36.96
C VAL A 506 12.90 -16.30 38.15
N VAL A 507 14.13 -16.15 38.66
CA VAL A 507 14.48 -15.09 39.61
C VAL A 507 14.91 -13.86 38.81
N HIS A 508 14.28 -12.72 39.10
CA HIS A 508 14.57 -11.43 38.48
C HIS A 508 15.35 -10.53 39.44
N GLY A 509 15.95 -9.45 38.93
CA GLY A 509 16.56 -8.41 39.77
C GLY A 509 18.04 -8.63 40.12
N LEU A 510 18.78 -9.40 39.30
CA LEU A 510 20.22 -9.61 39.48
C LEU A 510 21.02 -8.59 38.65
N ASP A 511 22.16 -8.15 39.16
CA ASP A 511 22.96 -7.10 38.52
C ASP A 511 24.06 -7.63 37.58
N SER A 512 24.36 -8.93 37.65
CA SER A 512 25.38 -9.55 36.78
C SER A 512 25.12 -11.04 36.53
N LYS A 513 25.70 -11.57 35.45
CA LYS A 513 25.67 -13.01 35.17
C LYS A 513 26.37 -13.83 36.25
N LEU A 514 27.52 -13.35 36.74
CA LEU A 514 28.25 -13.99 37.83
C LEU A 514 27.41 -13.96 39.12
N GLY A 515 26.69 -12.88 39.39
CA GLY A 515 25.75 -12.80 40.51
C GLY A 515 24.62 -13.81 40.38
N ALA A 516 24.05 -13.98 39.18
CA ALA A 516 23.03 -14.99 38.93
C ALA A 516 23.57 -16.41 39.14
N GLN A 517 24.75 -16.72 38.59
CA GLN A 517 25.40 -18.02 38.76
C GLN A 517 25.75 -18.30 40.23
N GLY A 518 26.38 -17.34 40.90
CA GLY A 518 26.74 -17.44 42.31
C GLY A 518 25.52 -17.64 43.21
N LEU A 519 24.40 -16.95 42.92
CA LEU A 519 23.15 -17.18 43.65
C LEU A 519 22.66 -18.62 43.46
N GLY A 520 22.65 -19.15 42.22
CA GLY A 520 22.29 -20.54 41.96
C GLY A 520 23.19 -21.53 42.72
N GLU A 521 24.50 -21.29 42.75
CA GLU A 521 25.45 -22.12 43.50
C GLU A 521 25.18 -22.10 45.01
N VAL A 522 24.96 -20.92 45.59
CA VAL A 522 24.63 -20.76 47.02
C VAL A 522 23.34 -21.48 47.38
N LEU A 523 22.31 -21.41 46.52
CA LEU A 523 21.04 -22.09 46.74
C LEU A 523 21.15 -23.61 46.57
N SER A 524 22.07 -24.09 45.72
CA SER A 524 22.33 -25.53 45.57
C SER A 524 23.01 -26.14 46.80
N LYS A 525 23.79 -25.34 47.54
CA LYS A 525 24.52 -25.77 48.74
C LYS A 525 24.46 -24.67 49.83
N PRO A 526 23.30 -24.44 50.45
CA PRO A 526 23.14 -23.41 51.47
C PRO A 526 24.10 -23.65 52.65
N GLN A 527 24.61 -22.58 53.25
CA GLN A 527 25.49 -22.67 54.42
C GLN A 527 24.76 -23.26 55.63
N LYS A 528 25.51 -23.79 56.61
CA LYS A 528 24.96 -24.44 57.80
C LYS A 528 23.93 -23.57 58.55
N GLN A 529 24.16 -22.25 58.61
CA GLN A 529 23.25 -21.31 59.26
C GLN A 529 21.93 -21.17 58.48
N ALA A 530 21.98 -20.94 57.17
CA ALA A 530 20.79 -20.87 56.32
C ALA A 530 19.94 -22.16 56.38
N ARG A 531 20.59 -23.34 56.49
CA ARG A 531 19.88 -24.62 56.67
C ARG A 531 19.16 -24.71 58.02
N LYS A 532 19.73 -24.14 59.09
CA LYS A 532 19.05 -24.04 60.41
C LYS A 532 17.82 -23.15 60.32
N ASP A 533 17.88 -22.11 59.48
CA ASP A 533 16.78 -21.20 59.18
C ASP A 533 15.84 -21.74 58.08
N LYS A 534 15.86 -23.07 57.86
CA LYS A 534 14.99 -23.83 56.96
C LYS A 534 15.12 -23.51 55.46
N ILE A 535 16.23 -22.90 55.02
CA ILE A 535 16.54 -22.78 53.59
C ILE A 535 17.01 -24.13 53.04
N THR A 536 16.18 -24.74 52.18
CA THR A 536 16.46 -26.04 51.57
C THR A 536 17.37 -25.91 50.34
N SER A 537 18.07 -27.00 50.02
CA SER A 537 18.98 -27.03 48.87
C SER A 537 18.19 -27.21 47.57
N ILE A 538 18.45 -26.37 46.57
CA ILE A 538 17.85 -26.46 45.23
C ILE A 538 18.86 -27.13 44.29
N THR A 539 18.71 -28.42 44.05
CA THR A 539 19.65 -29.21 43.22
C THR A 539 19.30 -29.22 41.73
N LYS A 540 18.30 -28.44 41.30
CA LYS A 540 17.89 -28.34 39.90
C LYS A 540 18.91 -27.51 39.11
N ASP A 541 19.20 -27.93 37.88
CA ASP A 541 20.09 -27.19 37.00
C ASP A 541 19.58 -25.78 36.73
N PHE A 542 20.50 -24.82 36.70
CA PHE A 542 20.18 -23.40 36.55
C PHE A 542 21.05 -22.71 35.49
N VAL A 543 20.53 -21.59 34.98
CA VAL A 543 21.24 -20.74 34.01
C VAL A 543 21.12 -19.28 34.40
N GLY A 544 22.27 -18.60 34.50
CA GLY A 544 22.33 -17.14 34.56
C GLY A 544 22.29 -16.52 33.16
N ILE A 545 21.37 -15.60 32.92
CA ILE A 545 21.14 -14.97 31.61
C ILE A 545 20.81 -13.48 31.76
N SER A 546 21.21 -12.65 30.79
CA SER A 546 20.76 -11.25 30.75
C SER A 546 19.27 -11.15 30.39
N SER A 547 18.63 -10.05 30.74
CA SER A 547 17.21 -9.82 30.43
C SER A 547 16.94 -9.76 28.93
N GLU A 548 17.88 -9.21 28.16
CA GLU A 548 17.82 -9.13 26.70
C GLU A 548 17.89 -10.52 26.07
N ASN A 549 18.83 -11.34 26.53
CA ASN A 549 18.96 -12.72 26.05
C ASN A 549 17.78 -13.59 26.50
N TYR A 550 17.22 -13.34 27.69
CA TYR A 550 16.01 -14.02 28.12
C TYR A 550 14.82 -13.72 27.21
N GLN A 551 14.64 -12.45 26.82
CA GLN A 551 13.62 -12.06 25.87
C GLN A 551 13.80 -12.76 24.52
N ILE A 552 15.03 -12.83 24.01
CA ILE A 552 15.36 -13.57 22.79
C ILE A 552 14.99 -15.05 22.95
N VAL A 553 15.40 -15.67 24.06
CA VAL A 553 15.10 -17.08 24.38
C VAL A 553 13.60 -17.35 24.35
N GLN A 554 12.81 -16.46 24.95
CA GLN A 554 11.36 -16.56 24.98
C GLN A 554 10.71 -16.39 23.60
N ILE A 555 11.23 -15.49 22.76
CA ILE A 555 10.70 -15.23 21.41
C ILE A 555 11.06 -16.35 20.44
N HIS A 556 12.29 -16.86 20.48
CA HIS A 556 12.84 -17.80 19.50
C HIS A 556 12.83 -19.26 19.95
N LYS A 557 12.43 -19.53 21.20
CA LYS A 557 12.40 -20.86 21.80
C LYS A 557 13.73 -21.61 21.67
N ASN A 558 14.83 -20.90 21.93
CA ASN A 558 16.20 -21.37 21.74
C ASN A 558 17.07 -21.40 23.02
N LEU A 559 16.50 -21.81 24.16
CA LEU A 559 17.19 -21.88 25.47
C LEU A 559 18.39 -22.82 25.44
N GLU A 560 18.26 -23.99 24.81
CA GLU A 560 19.36 -24.96 24.69
C GLU A 560 20.53 -24.40 23.88
N ALA A 561 20.26 -23.62 22.84
CA ALA A 561 21.32 -22.94 22.09
C ALA A 561 22.05 -21.90 22.95
N TYR A 562 21.33 -21.18 23.83
CA TYR A 562 21.95 -20.27 24.79
C TYR A 562 22.84 -21.04 25.79
N ARG A 563 22.38 -22.20 26.28
CA ARG A 563 23.15 -23.07 27.19
C ARG A 563 24.46 -23.56 26.56
N LEU A 564 24.40 -24.03 25.31
CA LEU A 564 25.54 -24.59 24.60
C LEU A 564 26.54 -23.51 24.14
N ASN A 565 26.06 -22.39 23.61
CA ASN A 565 26.92 -21.32 23.12
C ASN A 565 26.24 -19.95 23.21
N PRO A 566 26.40 -19.22 24.32
CA PRO A 566 25.78 -17.91 24.51
C PRO A 566 26.35 -16.81 23.59
N LYS A 567 27.31 -17.13 22.71
CA LYS A 567 27.90 -16.19 21.73
C LYS A 567 27.37 -16.40 20.30
N GLN A 568 26.53 -17.39 20.02
CA GLN A 568 26.10 -17.72 18.65
C GLN A 568 24.60 -17.97 18.54
N ALA A 569 24.01 -17.74 17.36
CA ALA A 569 22.62 -18.11 17.08
C ALA A 569 22.42 -19.64 17.06
N PRO A 570 21.20 -20.13 17.33
CA PRO A 570 20.88 -21.54 17.19
C PRO A 570 21.14 -22.00 15.76
N VAL A 571 21.81 -23.15 15.64
CA VAL A 571 21.81 -23.90 14.38
C VAL A 571 20.38 -24.34 14.13
N LYS A 572 19.88 -24.12 12.90
CA LYS A 572 18.52 -24.54 12.51
C LYS A 572 18.33 -26.02 12.88
N PRO A 573 17.16 -26.44 13.38
CA PRO A 573 16.84 -27.85 13.43
C PRO A 573 16.93 -28.40 12.00
N GLU A 574 17.89 -29.29 11.76
CA GLU A 574 18.04 -30.01 10.49
C GLU A 574 16.83 -30.95 10.34
N SER A 575 15.90 -30.60 9.46
CA SER A 575 15.04 -31.61 8.85
C SER A 575 15.94 -32.44 7.92
N ALA A 576 15.99 -33.75 8.13
CA ALA A 576 16.71 -34.68 7.28
C ALA A 576 16.19 -34.61 5.83
N ALA A 577 16.85 -33.83 4.97
CA ALA A 577 16.77 -33.91 3.52
C ALA A 577 17.99 -33.22 2.89
N LYS A 578 18.55 -33.88 1.86
CA LYS A 578 19.89 -33.73 1.29
C LYS A 578 20.28 -32.32 0.84
N LYS A 579 21.59 -32.06 0.98
CA LYS A 579 22.35 -30.85 0.60
C LYS A 579 22.37 -30.62 -0.91
N THR A 580 22.17 -29.36 -1.32
CA THR A 580 22.91 -28.72 -2.42
C THR A 580 23.07 -27.24 -2.09
N ALA A 581 24.32 -26.78 -2.06
CA ALA A 581 24.72 -25.45 -1.61
C ALA A 581 24.82 -24.46 -2.78
N VAL A 582 24.34 -23.23 -2.58
CA VAL A 582 24.72 -22.05 -3.40
C VAL A 582 25.00 -20.87 -2.47
N LYS A 583 26.18 -20.27 -2.63
CA LYS A 583 26.70 -19.11 -1.89
C LYS A 583 25.79 -17.88 -2.07
N LYS A 584 25.43 -17.22 -0.96
CA LYS A 584 24.77 -15.90 -0.95
C LYS A 584 25.82 -14.82 -0.71
N THR A 585 25.94 -13.87 -1.64
CA THR A 585 26.61 -12.59 -1.43
C THR A 585 25.61 -11.57 -0.89
N ASN A 586 25.97 -10.96 0.25
CA ASN A 586 25.34 -9.76 0.80
C ASN A 586 25.48 -8.61 -0.20
N LEU A 587 24.46 -7.76 -0.33
CA LEU A 587 24.56 -6.30 -0.45
C LEU A 587 23.15 -5.69 -0.55
N ASN A 588 22.71 -5.16 0.60
CA ASN A 588 21.52 -4.35 0.82
C ASN A 588 21.78 -2.92 0.34
N LYS A 589 21.07 -2.46 -0.70
CA LYS A 589 20.65 -1.06 -0.85
C LYS A 589 19.27 -1.05 -1.52
N SER A 590 18.28 -0.53 -0.81
CA SER A 590 16.92 -0.33 -1.31
C SER A 590 16.93 0.79 -2.36
N PRO A 591 16.10 0.75 -3.42
CA PRO A 591 16.00 1.83 -4.39
C PRO A 591 15.38 3.08 -3.75
N ASP A 592 15.85 4.24 -4.20
CA ASP A 592 15.39 5.57 -3.80
C ASP A 592 13.89 5.78 -4.10
N PRO A 593 13.02 5.97 -3.08
CA PRO A 593 11.58 6.10 -3.25
C PRO A 593 11.16 7.35 -4.05
N ASP A 594 12.02 8.36 -4.17
CA ASP A 594 11.68 9.61 -4.85
C ASP A 594 11.82 9.50 -6.38
N LYS A 595 12.77 8.69 -6.87
CA LYS A 595 12.85 8.34 -8.30
C LYS A 595 11.65 7.51 -8.77
N LYS A 596 11.16 6.60 -7.93
CA LYS A 596 9.92 5.83 -8.20
C LYS A 596 8.71 6.76 -8.30
N LYS A 597 8.58 7.76 -7.42
CA LYS A 597 7.49 8.76 -7.47
C LYS A 597 7.54 9.65 -8.71
N ALA A 598 8.73 10.11 -9.12
CA ALA A 598 8.88 10.94 -10.32
C ALA A 598 8.47 10.21 -11.60
N LEU A 599 8.90 8.94 -11.76
CA LEU A 599 8.48 8.08 -12.86
C LEU A 599 6.97 7.81 -12.83
N ILE A 600 6.40 7.55 -11.65
CA ILE A 600 4.95 7.38 -11.44
C ILE A 600 4.18 8.62 -11.91
N GLU A 601 4.63 9.83 -11.56
CA GLU A 601 3.94 11.07 -11.93
C GLU A 601 3.99 11.33 -13.44
N LYS A 602 5.11 11.03 -14.10
CA LYS A 602 5.27 11.14 -15.56
C LYS A 602 4.38 10.15 -16.32
N LEU A 603 4.34 8.87 -15.89
CA LEU A 603 3.46 7.86 -16.49
C LEU A 603 1.96 8.15 -16.25
N LYS A 604 1.60 8.73 -15.09
CA LYS A 604 0.21 9.18 -14.82
C LYS A 604 -0.25 10.27 -15.81
N ARG A 605 0.64 11.16 -16.27
CA ARG A 605 0.33 12.20 -17.27
C ARG A 605 0.07 11.60 -18.67
N GLN A 606 0.71 10.48 -19.02
CA GLN A 606 0.44 9.76 -20.29
C GLN A 606 -0.99 9.19 -20.36
N LYS A 607 -1.51 8.63 -19.26
CA LYS A 607 -2.87 8.04 -19.24
C LYS A 607 -3.98 9.10 -19.40
N LYS A 608 -3.79 10.31 -18.85
CA LYS A 608 -4.70 11.45 -19.10
C LYS A 608 -4.74 11.85 -20.57
N ALA A 609 -3.60 11.79 -21.27
CA ALA A 609 -3.47 12.11 -22.69
C ALA A 609 -4.03 11.02 -23.63
N GLY A 610 -4.10 9.76 -23.19
CA GLY A 610 -4.67 8.64 -23.94
C GLY A 610 -6.19 8.49 -23.79
N ASN A 611 -6.75 8.79 -22.61
CA ASN A 611 -8.21 8.76 -22.41
C ASN A 611 -8.94 9.93 -23.10
N SER A 612 -8.26 11.03 -23.41
CA SER A 612 -8.85 12.14 -24.17
C SER A 612 -9.05 11.84 -25.66
N LYS A 613 -8.58 10.68 -26.17
CA LYS A 613 -8.77 10.25 -27.57
C LYS A 613 -9.98 9.34 -27.80
N LYS A 614 -10.80 9.05 -26.77
CA LYS A 614 -12.06 8.29 -26.93
C LYS A 614 -13.34 9.08 -26.62
N GLU A 615 -13.21 10.36 -26.29
CA GLU A 615 -14.36 11.25 -26.14
C GLU A 615 -14.05 12.58 -26.84
N THR A 616 -14.27 12.60 -28.14
CA THR A 616 -14.65 13.80 -28.90
C THR A 616 -15.59 13.32 -30.01
N PRO A 617 -16.62 14.12 -30.36
CA PRO A 617 -17.81 13.66 -31.07
C PRO A 617 -17.53 13.03 -32.44
#